data_AF-A0A4T0NQC9-F1
#
_entry.id   AF-A0A4T0NQC9-F1
#
_cell.length_a   1.000
_cell.length_b   1.000
_cell.length_c   1.000
_cell.angle_alpha   90.00
_cell.angle_beta   90.00
_cell.angle_gamma   90.00
#
_symmetry.space_group_name_H-M   'P 1'
#
loop_
_entity.id
_entity.type
_entity.pdbx_description
1 polymer ?
#
loop_
_entity_poly.entity_id
_entity_poly.type
_entity_poly.pdbx_seq_one_letter_code
_entity_poly.pdbx_strand_id
1 'polypeptide(L)'
;MMILRSQIARISKSSKLSVNLSLRYQSTLINGQSYSRDEFTNAPSSILALTERQLHQQPSHPIGILRSLIENSLNNYQHLTAPSPIVSTYKNFDELEFPEDHPGRSLSDSYYLNKTTMLRTHTSAHECDVFKKGTDKWILTADVYRRDEIDSSHYPVFHQMEGACVWDDTTKNVEKAIEEELHLLEKALAHTNVITEDLTVNNNPNNPYQLSQRPEVSGLIVKHLKMTLNLLVYNLFKHAQNVDAEPLKVRWIEAYFPWTGPSYELEVLWEGKWLELLGCGVMQQRTLERAGMGHKSGWAFGLGLERIAMVLFGIPDIRLFWSTDARFLSQFESGKISKFVPYSKYPPCIKDVSFWVNKPFHENDLYEIIRECSQDLVESVECIDNFVHPKSQRHSLCYRINYRSMDKNLTNEEANDLHASVIENIKKAFNIEIR
;
A
#
# COMPACT_ATOMS: atom_id res chain seq x y z
N MET A 1 9.58 -38.37 46.79
CA MET A 1 10.11 -37.61 45.63
C MET A 1 9.31 -37.88 44.34
N MET A 2 7.97 -37.84 44.35
CA MET A 2 7.19 -38.00 43.09
C MET A 2 5.77 -37.38 43.08
N ILE A 3 5.39 -36.50 44.02
CA ILE A 3 4.04 -35.91 44.03
C ILE A 3 4.04 -34.36 43.94
N LEU A 4 5.16 -33.68 44.15
CA LEU A 4 5.21 -32.20 44.05
C LEU A 4 5.51 -31.63 42.65
N ARG A 5 5.74 -32.47 41.62
CA ARG A 5 6.06 -31.99 40.25
C ARG A 5 4.84 -31.91 39.31
N SER A 6 3.66 -32.39 39.72
CA SER A 6 2.45 -32.39 38.88
C SER A 6 1.52 -31.18 39.08
N GLN A 7 1.65 -30.43 40.18
CA GLN A 7 0.84 -29.23 40.43
C GLN A 7 1.41 -27.95 39.80
N ILE A 8 2.74 -27.85 39.66
CA ILE A 8 3.39 -26.67 39.04
C ILE A 8 3.18 -26.65 37.51
N ALA A 9 3.00 -27.81 36.86
CA ALA A 9 2.69 -27.89 35.43
C ALA A 9 1.21 -27.59 35.08
N ARG A 10 0.29 -27.61 36.06
CA ARG A 10 -1.13 -27.25 35.86
C ARG A 10 -1.39 -25.75 36.00
N ILE A 11 -0.55 -25.03 36.76
CA ILE A 11 -0.70 -23.59 36.99
C ILE A 11 -0.18 -22.77 35.78
N SER A 12 0.81 -23.25 35.03
CA SER A 12 1.30 -22.56 33.82
C SER A 12 0.42 -22.76 32.56
N LYS A 13 -0.38 -23.83 32.51
CA LYS A 13 -1.40 -24.01 31.46
C LYS A 13 -2.67 -23.20 31.72
N SER A 14 -3.01 -22.97 33.00
CA SER A 14 -4.19 -22.19 33.39
C SER A 14 -4.01 -20.68 33.10
N SER A 15 -2.80 -20.12 33.24
CA SER A 15 -2.55 -18.70 32.95
C SER A 15 -2.56 -18.38 31.45
N LYS A 16 -2.04 -19.26 30.60
CA LYS A 16 -2.16 -19.13 29.12
C LYS A 16 -3.59 -19.34 28.63
N LEU A 17 -4.37 -20.20 29.28
CA LEU A 17 -5.79 -20.36 28.97
C LEU A 17 -6.59 -19.11 29.39
N SER A 18 -6.33 -18.55 30.58
CA SER A 18 -7.05 -17.38 31.09
C SER A 18 -6.74 -16.09 30.33
N VAL A 19 -5.50 -15.90 29.87
CA VAL A 19 -5.12 -14.75 29.00
C VAL A 19 -5.75 -14.87 27.61
N ASN A 20 -5.78 -16.08 27.03
CA ASN A 20 -6.48 -16.33 25.76
C ASN A 20 -8.01 -16.18 25.88
N LEU A 21 -8.58 -16.54 27.03
CA LEU A 21 -10.00 -16.33 27.31
C LEU A 21 -10.33 -14.85 27.53
N SER A 22 -9.47 -14.05 28.18
CA SER A 22 -9.73 -12.62 28.40
C SER A 22 -9.67 -11.79 27.11
N LEU A 23 -8.80 -12.14 26.16
CA LEU A 23 -8.72 -11.49 24.84
C LEU A 23 -9.99 -11.73 24.01
N ARG A 24 -10.57 -12.93 24.06
CA ARG A 24 -11.80 -13.31 23.32
C ARG A 24 -13.06 -12.51 23.71
N TYR A 25 -13.08 -11.90 24.89
CA TYR A 25 -14.20 -11.07 25.36
C TYR A 25 -13.97 -9.56 25.16
N GLN A 26 -12.81 -9.16 24.66
CA GLN A 26 -12.55 -7.77 24.32
C GLN A 26 -12.93 -7.52 22.86
N SER A 27 -13.64 -6.42 22.61
CA SER A 27 -13.96 -5.97 21.27
C SER A 27 -13.25 -4.66 20.97
N THR A 28 -12.82 -4.51 19.72
CA THR A 28 -12.35 -3.22 19.19
C THR A 28 -13.54 -2.51 18.54
N LEU A 29 -13.81 -1.28 18.96
CA LEU A 29 -14.85 -0.44 18.36
C LEU A 29 -14.22 0.45 17.28
N ILE A 30 -14.74 0.38 16.05
CA ILE A 30 -14.27 1.20 14.92
C ILE A 30 -15.51 1.69 14.19
N ASN A 31 -15.64 3.01 14.00
CA ASN A 31 -16.78 3.64 13.31
C ASN A 31 -18.16 3.13 13.80
N GLY A 32 -18.29 2.92 15.12
CA GLY A 32 -19.53 2.41 15.75
C GLY A 32 -19.81 0.92 15.57
N GLN A 33 -18.93 0.17 14.90
CA GLN A 33 -19.02 -1.28 14.77
C GLN A 33 -18.03 -1.99 15.70
N SER A 34 -18.50 -3.07 16.33
CA SER A 34 -17.73 -3.84 17.30
C SER A 34 -17.16 -5.10 16.65
N TYR A 35 -15.86 -5.30 16.79
CA TYR A 35 -15.13 -6.45 16.25
C TYR A 35 -14.52 -7.24 17.39
N SER A 36 -14.89 -8.52 17.51
CA SER A 36 -14.27 -9.43 18.48
C SER A 36 -12.78 -9.55 18.21
N ARG A 37 -11.98 -9.55 19.28
CA ARG A 37 -10.53 -9.77 19.21
C ARG A 37 -10.19 -11.25 19.38
N ASP A 38 -9.10 -11.69 18.75
CA ASP A 38 -8.55 -13.04 18.86
C ASP A 38 -7.02 -13.02 18.75
N GLU A 39 -6.40 -14.19 18.54
CA GLU A 39 -4.95 -14.33 18.44
C GLU A 39 -4.32 -13.66 17.20
N PHE A 40 -5.12 -13.25 16.20
CA PHE A 40 -4.63 -12.50 15.04
C PHE A 40 -4.64 -10.98 15.26
N THR A 41 -5.38 -10.47 16.25
CA THR A 41 -5.54 -9.03 16.44
C THR A 41 -4.21 -8.33 16.72
N ASN A 42 -3.78 -7.46 15.81
CA ASN A 42 -2.53 -6.71 15.91
C ASN A 42 -2.64 -5.22 15.54
N ALA A 43 -3.83 -4.72 15.14
CA ALA A 43 -4.01 -3.30 14.81
C ALA A 43 -4.04 -2.42 16.08
N PRO A 44 -3.07 -1.50 16.28
CA PRO A 44 -3.03 -0.64 17.44
C PRO A 44 -3.98 0.56 17.29
N SER A 45 -4.35 1.18 18.41
CA SER A 45 -5.32 2.30 18.40
C SER A 45 -4.83 3.52 17.60
N SER A 46 -3.52 3.74 17.53
CA SER A 46 -2.91 4.79 16.69
C SER A 46 -3.24 4.60 15.21
N ILE A 47 -3.14 3.37 14.70
CA ILE A 47 -3.49 3.03 13.32
C ILE A 47 -4.99 3.10 13.09
N LEU A 48 -5.80 2.60 14.03
CA LEU A 48 -7.26 2.66 13.93
C LEU A 48 -7.78 4.10 13.88
N ALA A 49 -7.16 5.03 14.60
CA ALA A 49 -7.52 6.45 14.56
C ALA A 49 -7.30 7.09 13.18
N LEU A 50 -6.41 6.54 12.35
CA LEU A 50 -6.16 7.07 11.00
C LEU A 50 -7.31 6.75 10.01
N THR A 51 -8.15 5.76 10.33
CA THR A 51 -9.29 5.36 9.46
C THR A 51 -10.34 6.45 9.26
N GLU A 52 -10.39 7.44 10.15
CA GLU A 52 -11.32 8.57 10.08
C GLU A 52 -10.77 9.75 9.26
N ARG A 53 -9.47 9.75 8.93
CA ARG A 53 -8.80 10.91 8.31
C ARG A 53 -9.21 11.16 6.86
N GLN A 54 -9.44 10.08 6.09
CA GLN A 54 -9.92 10.09 4.71
C GLN A 54 -9.28 11.19 3.83
N LEU A 55 -7.95 11.30 3.82
CA LEU A 55 -7.22 12.40 3.18
C LEU A 55 -7.53 12.52 1.68
N HIS A 56 -7.79 11.39 1.02
CA HIS A 56 -8.24 11.31 -0.38
C HIS A 56 -9.62 11.92 -0.65
N GLN A 57 -10.39 12.28 0.37
CA GLN A 57 -11.69 12.97 0.22
C GLN A 57 -11.59 14.46 0.54
N GLN A 58 -10.44 14.95 0.96
CA GLN A 58 -10.23 16.36 1.28
C GLN A 58 -9.79 17.10 0.01
N PRO A 59 -10.62 17.99 -0.59
CA PRO A 59 -10.36 18.52 -1.94
C PRO A 59 -9.06 19.30 -2.09
N SER A 60 -8.65 20.03 -1.05
CA SER A 60 -7.41 20.82 -1.04
C SER A 60 -6.19 20.04 -0.53
N HIS A 61 -6.37 18.79 -0.07
CA HIS A 61 -5.23 17.96 0.33
C HIS A 61 -4.51 17.43 -0.92
N PRO A 62 -3.17 17.35 -0.96
CA PRO A 62 -2.43 16.85 -2.14
C PRO A 62 -2.96 15.53 -2.72
N ILE A 63 -3.36 14.60 -1.85
CA ILE A 63 -3.95 13.31 -2.25
C ILE A 63 -5.35 13.49 -2.86
N GLY A 64 -6.19 14.37 -2.31
CA GLY A 64 -7.51 14.69 -2.88
C GLY A 64 -7.43 15.46 -4.20
N ILE A 65 -6.45 16.36 -4.33
CA ILE A 65 -6.13 17.05 -5.58
C ILE A 65 -5.74 16.02 -6.64
N LEU A 66 -4.79 15.12 -6.32
CA LEU A 66 -4.34 14.09 -7.24
C LEU A 66 -5.49 13.16 -7.66
N ARG A 67 -6.32 12.71 -6.71
CA ARG A 67 -7.55 11.97 -7.00
C ARG A 67 -8.40 12.68 -8.04
N SER A 68 -8.68 13.96 -7.82
CA SER A 68 -9.54 14.77 -8.70
C SER A 68 -8.94 14.89 -10.11
N LEU A 69 -7.61 15.00 -10.23
CA LEU A 69 -6.92 15.06 -11.51
C LEU A 69 -7.03 13.74 -12.28
N ILE A 70 -6.91 12.60 -11.59
CA ILE A 70 -7.08 11.28 -12.21
C ILE A 70 -8.54 11.07 -12.62
N GLU A 71 -9.50 11.40 -11.75
CA GLU A 71 -10.93 11.35 -12.03
C GLU A 71 -11.31 12.18 -13.27
N ASN A 72 -10.71 13.36 -13.44
CA ASN A 72 -10.88 14.19 -14.63
C ASN A 72 -10.26 13.58 -15.89
N SER A 73 -9.10 12.91 -15.77
CA SER A 73 -8.46 12.21 -16.91
C SER A 73 -9.22 10.95 -17.33
N LEU A 74 -9.92 10.31 -16.41
CA LEU A 74 -10.77 9.13 -16.62
C LEU A 74 -12.25 9.49 -16.40
N ASN A 75 -12.70 10.59 -16.99
CA ASN A 75 -14.06 11.13 -16.78
C ASN A 75 -15.19 10.23 -17.29
N ASN A 76 -14.88 9.29 -18.18
CA ASN A 76 -15.81 8.29 -18.70
C ASN A 76 -15.88 7.02 -17.82
N TYR A 77 -15.16 6.97 -16.71
CA TYR A 77 -15.20 5.90 -15.72
C TYR A 77 -16.12 6.31 -14.58
N GLN A 78 -16.82 5.33 -13.99
CA GLN A 78 -17.57 5.59 -12.76
C GLN A 78 -16.61 5.84 -11.60
N HIS A 79 -16.76 6.98 -10.91
CA HIS A 79 -15.93 7.33 -9.76
C HIS A 79 -16.54 6.75 -8.48
N LEU A 80 -15.78 5.90 -7.79
CA LEU A 80 -16.22 5.17 -6.62
C LEU A 80 -15.33 5.48 -5.41
N THR A 81 -15.89 5.29 -4.22
CA THR A 81 -15.17 5.33 -2.94
C THR A 81 -15.53 4.07 -2.17
N ALA A 82 -14.56 3.47 -1.49
CA ALA A 82 -14.85 2.34 -0.62
C ALA A 82 -15.58 2.82 0.66
N PRO A 83 -16.64 2.12 1.11
CA PRO A 83 -17.44 2.57 2.25
C PRO A 83 -16.73 2.40 3.60
N SER A 84 -15.76 1.48 3.71
CA SER A 84 -15.03 1.19 4.94
C SER A 84 -13.65 0.61 4.60
N PRO A 85 -12.57 0.95 5.35
CA PRO A 85 -11.27 0.29 5.26
C PRO A 85 -11.26 -1.14 5.76
N ILE A 86 -12.31 -1.55 6.47
CA ILE A 86 -12.43 -2.88 7.05
C ILE A 86 -13.03 -3.84 6.03
N VAL A 87 -12.31 -4.93 5.77
CA VAL A 87 -12.72 -6.00 4.86
C VAL A 87 -12.53 -7.36 5.52
N SER A 88 -13.22 -8.37 5.01
CA SER A 88 -12.90 -9.74 5.36
C SER A 88 -11.58 -10.16 4.71
N THR A 89 -10.82 -11.04 5.37
CA THR A 89 -9.60 -11.63 4.80
C THR A 89 -9.85 -12.32 3.46
N TYR A 90 -11.04 -12.91 3.29
CA TYR A 90 -11.50 -13.50 2.04
C TYR A 90 -11.52 -12.50 0.87
N LYS A 91 -12.03 -11.28 1.08
CA LYS A 91 -12.06 -10.24 0.05
C LYS A 91 -10.68 -9.70 -0.28
N ASN A 92 -9.86 -9.51 0.75
CA ASN A 92 -8.52 -8.97 0.56
C ASN A 92 -7.57 -9.94 -0.15
N PHE A 93 -7.79 -11.25 -0.01
CA PHE A 93 -6.83 -12.25 -0.50
C PHE A 93 -7.46 -13.34 -1.34
N ASP A 94 -8.43 -14.06 -0.81
CA ASP A 94 -8.95 -15.28 -1.44
C ASP A 94 -9.74 -15.01 -2.72
N GLU A 95 -10.51 -13.93 -2.80
CA GLU A 95 -11.19 -13.46 -4.03
C GLU A 95 -10.20 -13.14 -5.15
N LEU A 96 -8.98 -12.74 -4.78
CA LEU A 96 -7.89 -12.32 -5.66
C LEU A 96 -6.79 -13.39 -5.82
N GLU A 97 -7.11 -14.64 -5.49
CA GLU A 97 -6.23 -15.80 -5.71
C GLU A 97 -4.88 -15.78 -5.00
N PHE A 98 -4.72 -14.97 -3.95
CA PHE A 98 -3.51 -15.04 -3.13
C PHE A 98 -3.36 -16.45 -2.53
N PRO A 99 -2.19 -17.10 -2.66
CA PRO A 99 -1.91 -18.36 -1.97
C PRO A 99 -2.08 -18.24 -0.45
N GLU A 100 -2.39 -19.35 0.23
CA GLU A 100 -2.54 -19.38 1.70
C GLU A 100 -1.24 -19.02 2.44
N ASP A 101 -0.09 -19.33 1.83
CA ASP A 101 1.26 -19.06 2.34
C ASP A 101 1.85 -17.75 1.81
N HIS A 102 1.06 -16.93 1.10
CA HIS A 102 1.53 -15.66 0.56
C HIS A 102 2.01 -14.71 1.69
N PRO A 103 3.20 -14.10 1.58
CA PRO A 103 3.77 -13.25 2.63
C PRO A 103 2.83 -12.14 3.10
N GLY A 104 2.10 -11.49 2.18
CA GLY A 104 1.12 -10.45 2.53
C GLY A 104 0.00 -10.90 3.49
N ARG A 105 -0.25 -12.21 3.67
CA ARG A 105 -1.17 -12.73 4.69
C ARG A 105 -0.55 -12.79 6.09
N SER A 106 0.75 -12.57 6.25
CA SER A 106 1.44 -12.68 7.53
C SER A 106 0.92 -11.64 8.53
N LEU A 107 0.98 -11.97 9.82
CA LEU A 107 0.71 -11.01 10.90
C LEU A 107 1.76 -9.89 10.93
N SER A 108 2.94 -10.12 10.36
CA SER A 108 4.03 -9.16 10.34
C SER A 108 3.86 -8.08 9.26
N ASP A 109 3.04 -8.31 8.24
CA ASP A 109 2.89 -7.38 7.09
C ASP A 109 1.49 -6.73 7.03
N SER A 110 0.51 -7.29 7.74
CA SER A 110 -0.90 -6.88 7.67
C SER A 110 -1.53 -6.57 9.02
N TYR A 111 -2.47 -5.63 9.04
CA TYR A 111 -3.25 -5.28 10.23
C TYR A 111 -4.58 -6.05 10.30
N TYR A 112 -4.65 -7.02 11.18
CA TYR A 112 -5.83 -7.83 11.48
C TYR A 112 -6.59 -7.28 12.69
N LEU A 113 -7.91 -7.22 12.55
CA LEU A 113 -8.82 -7.00 13.66
C LEU A 113 -9.14 -8.33 14.37
N ASN A 114 -9.22 -9.41 13.58
CA ASN A 114 -9.30 -10.80 14.01
C ASN A 114 -8.96 -11.71 12.82
N LYS A 115 -9.02 -13.03 13.00
CA LYS A 115 -8.68 -14.03 11.97
C LYS A 115 -9.44 -13.87 10.64
N THR A 116 -10.63 -13.28 10.67
CA THR A 116 -11.51 -13.16 9.49
C THR A 116 -11.67 -11.73 8.99
N THR A 117 -11.13 -10.74 9.69
CA THR A 117 -11.38 -9.31 9.42
C THR A 117 -10.11 -8.50 9.61
N MET A 118 -9.84 -7.60 8.67
CA MET A 118 -8.61 -6.82 8.62
C MET A 118 -8.85 -5.42 8.04
N LEU A 119 -7.85 -4.55 8.20
CA LEU A 119 -7.75 -3.34 7.37
C LEU A 119 -7.21 -3.74 6.00
N ARG A 120 -7.85 -3.32 4.92
CA ARG A 120 -7.46 -3.70 3.56
C ARG A 120 -6.01 -3.29 3.24
N THR A 121 -5.27 -4.15 2.57
CA THR A 121 -3.87 -3.89 2.18
C THR A 121 -3.75 -3.30 0.77
N HIS A 122 -4.81 -3.36 -0.01
CA HIS A 122 -4.91 -2.78 -1.35
C HIS A 122 -6.37 -2.53 -1.76
N THR A 123 -6.59 -1.64 -2.72
CA THR A 123 -7.93 -1.31 -3.23
C THR A 123 -8.57 -2.42 -4.06
N SER A 124 -7.77 -3.34 -4.63
CA SER A 124 -8.27 -4.51 -5.39
C SER A 124 -9.21 -5.41 -4.55
N ALA A 125 -9.18 -5.32 -3.22
CA ALA A 125 -10.11 -6.01 -2.31
C ALA A 125 -11.59 -5.67 -2.55
N HIS A 126 -11.88 -4.69 -3.41
CA HIS A 126 -13.22 -4.26 -3.79
C HIS A 126 -13.62 -4.64 -5.21
N GLU A 127 -12.73 -5.21 -6.04
CA GLU A 127 -13.02 -5.53 -7.45
C GLU A 127 -14.28 -6.39 -7.60
N CYS A 128 -14.32 -7.54 -6.93
CA CYS A 128 -15.45 -8.47 -7.00
C CYS A 128 -16.77 -7.80 -6.61
N ASP A 129 -16.78 -6.95 -5.57
CA ASP A 129 -17.99 -6.24 -5.12
C ASP A 129 -18.46 -5.18 -6.12
N VAL A 130 -17.53 -4.50 -6.81
CA VAL A 130 -17.87 -3.53 -7.85
C VAL A 130 -18.43 -4.23 -9.08
N PHE A 131 -17.78 -5.30 -9.53
CA PHE A 131 -18.26 -6.10 -10.66
C PHE A 131 -19.60 -6.78 -10.40
N LYS A 132 -19.87 -7.29 -9.18
CA LYS A 132 -21.20 -7.82 -8.81
C LYS A 132 -22.33 -6.79 -8.98
N LYS A 133 -22.04 -5.49 -9.00
CA LYS A 133 -23.01 -4.41 -9.26
C LYS A 133 -23.21 -4.10 -10.75
N GLY A 134 -22.44 -4.74 -11.64
CA GLY A 134 -22.54 -4.58 -13.10
C GLY A 134 -21.83 -3.34 -13.65
N THR A 135 -20.82 -2.81 -12.95
CA THR A 135 -20.05 -1.65 -13.42
C THR A 135 -18.88 -2.08 -14.31
N ASP A 136 -18.87 -1.63 -15.56
CA ASP A 136 -17.88 -2.07 -16.56
C ASP A 136 -16.59 -1.24 -16.60
N LYS A 137 -16.69 0.07 -16.35
CA LYS A 137 -15.54 1.00 -16.31
C LYS A 137 -15.62 1.83 -15.04
N TRP A 138 -14.64 1.68 -14.16
CA TRP A 138 -14.65 2.35 -12.87
C TRP A 138 -13.26 2.63 -12.34
N ILE A 139 -13.20 3.61 -11.44
CA ILE A 139 -12.07 3.87 -10.58
C ILE A 139 -12.54 3.97 -9.13
N LEU A 140 -11.73 3.49 -8.19
CA LEU A 140 -12.03 3.50 -6.76
C LEU A 140 -10.82 4.02 -6.00
N THR A 141 -11.00 5.09 -5.23
CA THR A 141 -9.94 5.60 -4.34
C THR A 141 -10.20 5.21 -2.90
N ALA A 142 -9.16 4.77 -2.20
CA ALA A 142 -9.25 4.46 -0.78
C ALA A 142 -7.88 4.49 -0.08
N ASP A 143 -7.90 4.69 1.24
CA ASP A 143 -6.79 4.45 2.16
C ASP A 143 -6.51 2.95 2.34
N VAL A 144 -5.26 2.51 2.41
CA VAL A 144 -4.85 1.12 2.55
C VAL A 144 -3.78 1.00 3.63
N TYR A 145 -3.67 -0.17 4.25
CA TYR A 145 -2.96 -0.36 5.52
C TYR A 145 -1.95 -1.49 5.43
N ARG A 146 -0.70 -1.23 5.76
CA ARG A 146 0.39 -2.23 5.78
C ARG A 146 1.33 -1.99 6.95
N ARG A 147 1.90 -3.06 7.48
CA ARG A 147 3.02 -2.99 8.42
C ARG A 147 4.29 -3.00 7.59
N ASP A 148 5.07 -1.93 7.67
CA ASP A 148 6.19 -1.68 6.75
C ASP A 148 7.31 -0.90 7.44
N GLU A 149 8.44 -0.74 6.75
CA GLU A 149 9.60 0.01 7.22
C GLU A 149 9.27 1.44 7.64
N ILE A 150 10.16 2.04 8.42
CA ILE A 150 10.10 3.46 8.78
C ILE A 150 11.17 4.20 8.00
N ASP A 151 10.74 4.92 6.97
CA ASP A 151 11.54 5.86 6.20
C ASP A 151 10.66 6.97 5.58
N SER A 152 11.24 7.83 4.76
CA SER A 152 10.54 8.96 4.14
C SER A 152 9.50 8.58 3.07
N SER A 153 9.47 7.31 2.64
CA SER A 153 8.58 6.77 1.60
C SER A 153 7.58 5.75 2.13
N HIS A 154 7.77 5.19 3.32
CA HIS A 154 6.91 4.15 3.90
C HIS A 154 6.14 4.65 5.12
N TYR A 155 4.81 4.54 5.03
CA TYR A 155 3.88 4.89 6.10
C TYR A 155 2.81 3.80 6.22
N PRO A 156 2.33 3.46 7.44
CA PRO A 156 1.47 2.31 7.66
C PRO A 156 0.08 2.48 7.04
N VAL A 157 -0.25 3.72 6.67
CA VAL A 157 -1.45 4.08 5.93
C VAL A 157 -1.03 4.93 4.75
N PHE A 158 -1.46 4.52 3.56
CA PHE A 158 -1.27 5.30 2.34
C PHE A 158 -2.52 5.12 1.48
N HIS A 159 -2.57 5.69 0.29
CA HIS A 159 -3.76 5.70 -0.54
C HIS A 159 -3.48 5.08 -1.90
N GLN A 160 -4.42 4.28 -2.35
CA GLN A 160 -4.43 3.72 -3.68
C GLN A 160 -5.66 4.20 -4.46
N MET A 161 -5.49 4.22 -5.78
CA MET A 161 -6.61 4.23 -6.70
C MET A 161 -6.55 2.96 -7.54
N GLU A 162 -7.64 2.19 -7.49
CA GLU A 162 -7.89 1.09 -8.41
C GLU A 162 -8.61 1.63 -9.64
N GLY A 163 -8.36 1.04 -10.80
CA GLY A 163 -9.20 1.22 -11.96
C GLY A 163 -9.35 -0.06 -12.76
N ALA A 164 -10.52 -0.29 -13.34
CA ALA A 164 -10.75 -1.45 -14.17
C ALA A 164 -11.69 -1.14 -15.35
N CYS A 165 -11.53 -1.92 -16.42
CA CYS A 165 -12.30 -1.83 -17.65
C CYS A 165 -12.52 -3.22 -18.21
N VAL A 166 -13.79 -3.60 -18.44
CA VAL A 166 -14.17 -4.90 -18.99
C VAL A 166 -15.06 -4.76 -20.23
N TRP A 167 -15.02 -5.78 -21.08
CA TRP A 167 -15.83 -5.94 -22.28
C TRP A 167 -16.55 -7.28 -22.26
N ASP A 168 -17.74 -7.34 -22.86
CA ASP A 168 -18.52 -8.57 -22.98
C ASP A 168 -18.05 -9.41 -24.18
N ASP A 169 -17.44 -10.56 -23.90
CA ASP A 169 -16.84 -11.47 -24.89
C ASP A 169 -17.88 -12.17 -25.77
N THR A 170 -19.17 -12.14 -25.37
CA THR A 170 -20.29 -12.70 -26.15
C THR A 170 -20.76 -11.74 -27.23
N THR A 171 -20.33 -10.47 -27.18
CA THR A 171 -20.63 -9.49 -28.21
C THR A 171 -19.95 -9.91 -29.52
N LYS A 172 -20.73 -10.00 -30.60
CA LYS A 172 -20.26 -10.48 -31.93
C LYS A 172 -19.03 -9.74 -32.49
N ASN A 173 -18.73 -8.54 -32.00
CA ASN A 173 -17.63 -7.71 -32.48
C ASN A 173 -16.89 -7.04 -31.31
N VAL A 174 -16.60 -7.79 -30.23
CA VAL A 174 -15.86 -7.24 -29.08
C VAL A 174 -14.50 -6.66 -29.50
N GLU A 175 -13.80 -7.31 -30.44
CA GLU A 175 -12.54 -6.84 -31.01
C GLU A 175 -12.70 -5.44 -31.61
N LYS A 176 -13.74 -5.26 -32.44
CA LYS A 176 -14.03 -3.97 -33.07
C LYS A 176 -14.36 -2.89 -32.05
N ALA A 177 -15.09 -3.22 -30.98
CA ALA A 177 -15.40 -2.27 -29.93
C ALA A 177 -14.12 -1.78 -29.22
N ILE A 178 -13.18 -2.70 -28.92
CA ILE A 178 -11.89 -2.34 -28.33
C ILE A 178 -11.04 -1.53 -29.32
N GLU A 179 -11.04 -1.89 -30.61
CA GLU A 179 -10.32 -1.18 -31.67
C GLU A 179 -10.80 0.27 -31.87
N GLU A 180 -12.11 0.52 -31.77
CA GLU A 180 -12.68 1.87 -31.84
C GLU A 180 -12.20 2.75 -30.68
N GLU A 181 -12.15 2.21 -29.45
CA GLU A 181 -11.59 2.91 -28.29
C GLU A 181 -10.08 3.14 -28.43
N LEU A 182 -9.36 2.14 -28.92
CA LEU A 182 -7.92 2.24 -29.22
C LEU A 182 -7.62 3.35 -30.22
N HIS A 183 -8.42 3.51 -31.27
CA HIS A 183 -8.22 4.58 -32.25
C HIS A 183 -8.32 5.98 -31.61
N LEU A 184 -9.24 6.16 -30.66
CA LEU A 184 -9.36 7.41 -29.91
C LEU A 184 -8.13 7.65 -29.02
N LEU A 185 -7.64 6.61 -28.34
CA LEU A 185 -6.42 6.68 -27.53
C LEU A 185 -5.18 6.98 -28.37
N GLU A 186 -5.05 6.37 -29.56
CA GLU A 186 -3.94 6.61 -30.50
C GLU A 186 -3.93 8.08 -30.92
N LYS A 187 -5.09 8.62 -31.28
CA LYS A 187 -5.24 10.03 -31.63
C LYS A 187 -4.90 10.95 -30.46
N ALA A 188 -5.30 10.62 -29.23
CA ALA A 188 -4.96 11.42 -28.06
C ALA A 188 -3.44 11.43 -27.80
N LEU A 189 -2.82 10.24 -27.78
CA LEU A 189 -1.38 10.08 -27.54
C LEU A 189 -0.50 10.72 -28.63
N ALA A 190 -0.96 10.76 -29.88
CA ALA A 190 -0.24 11.43 -30.98
C ALA A 190 0.00 12.93 -30.74
N HIS A 191 -0.76 13.56 -29.85
CA HIS A 191 -0.61 14.98 -29.47
C HIS A 191 0.12 15.16 -28.13
N THR A 192 0.77 14.12 -27.62
CA THR A 192 1.48 14.14 -26.33
C THR A 192 3.00 14.09 -26.54
N ASN A 193 3.75 14.72 -25.65
CA ASN A 193 5.22 14.66 -25.63
C ASN A 193 5.69 13.53 -24.69
N VAL A 194 5.28 12.29 -24.96
CA VAL A 194 5.65 11.10 -24.18
C VAL A 194 6.43 10.11 -25.06
N ILE A 195 7.51 9.57 -24.52
CA ILE A 195 8.26 8.45 -25.10
C ILE A 195 8.01 7.23 -24.22
N THR A 196 7.53 6.15 -24.84
CA THR A 196 7.28 4.87 -24.17
C THR A 196 8.35 3.87 -24.57
N GLU A 197 9.03 3.30 -23.58
CA GLU A 197 9.91 2.15 -23.72
C GLU A 197 9.17 0.90 -23.22
N ASP A 198 8.68 0.06 -24.15
CA ASP A 198 7.99 -1.18 -23.78
C ASP A 198 8.99 -2.34 -23.75
N LEU A 199 9.44 -2.72 -22.55
CA LEU A 199 10.41 -3.81 -22.35
C LEU A 199 9.73 -5.18 -22.20
N THR A 200 8.41 -5.24 -22.36
CA THR A 200 7.64 -6.47 -22.16
C THR A 200 7.62 -7.32 -23.42
N VAL A 201 7.46 -8.63 -23.27
CA VAL A 201 7.31 -9.55 -24.39
C VAL A 201 5.84 -9.95 -24.54
N ASN A 202 5.29 -9.76 -25.74
CA ASN A 202 3.93 -10.18 -26.03
C ASN A 202 3.77 -11.69 -25.82
N ASN A 203 2.83 -12.09 -24.97
CA ASN A 203 2.56 -13.48 -24.62
C ASN A 203 3.82 -14.26 -24.18
N ASN A 204 4.63 -13.66 -23.31
CA ASN A 204 5.80 -14.29 -22.72
C ASN A 204 5.41 -15.61 -22.01
N PRO A 205 6.13 -16.73 -22.18
CA PRO A 205 5.85 -17.96 -21.44
C PRO A 205 5.81 -17.81 -19.91
N ASN A 206 6.56 -16.84 -19.36
CA ASN A 206 6.57 -16.52 -17.93
C ASN A 206 5.53 -15.47 -17.53
N ASN A 207 4.87 -14.84 -18.50
CA ASN A 207 3.80 -13.88 -18.32
C ASN A 207 2.75 -14.02 -19.45
N PRO A 208 2.09 -15.19 -19.55
CA PRO A 208 1.30 -15.55 -20.72
C PRO A 208 -0.12 -14.99 -20.65
N TYR A 209 -0.81 -15.00 -21.79
CA TYR A 209 -2.26 -14.91 -21.80
C TYR A 209 -2.89 -16.10 -21.08
N GLN A 210 -4.04 -15.87 -20.45
CA GLN A 210 -4.80 -16.91 -19.80
C GLN A 210 -5.41 -17.86 -20.82
N LEU A 211 -5.36 -19.17 -20.54
CA LEU A 211 -5.86 -20.22 -21.44
C LEU A 211 -7.38 -20.13 -21.71
N SER A 212 -8.13 -19.52 -20.80
CA SER A 212 -9.57 -19.30 -20.92
C SER A 212 -9.94 -18.18 -21.90
N GLN A 213 -8.98 -17.36 -22.33
CA GLN A 213 -9.22 -16.17 -23.14
C GLN A 213 -8.79 -16.36 -24.61
N ARG A 214 -9.43 -15.63 -25.52
CA ARG A 214 -9.00 -15.56 -26.93
C ARG A 214 -7.74 -14.69 -27.03
N PRO A 215 -6.60 -15.21 -27.52
CA PRO A 215 -5.35 -14.44 -27.57
C PRO A 215 -5.47 -13.11 -28.33
N GLU A 216 -6.32 -13.04 -29.36
CA GLU A 216 -6.58 -11.82 -30.12
C GLU A 216 -7.22 -10.73 -29.25
N VAL A 217 -8.20 -11.11 -28.43
CA VAL A 217 -8.88 -10.19 -27.50
C VAL A 217 -7.93 -9.78 -26.38
N SER A 218 -7.19 -10.71 -25.80
CA SER A 218 -6.19 -10.41 -24.75
C SER A 218 -5.14 -9.41 -25.25
N GLY A 219 -4.67 -9.54 -26.49
CA GLY A 219 -3.74 -8.57 -27.09
C GLY A 219 -4.32 -7.17 -27.23
N LEU A 220 -5.60 -7.05 -27.62
CA LEU A 220 -6.29 -5.77 -27.69
C LEU A 220 -6.50 -5.15 -26.30
N ILE A 221 -6.87 -5.95 -25.30
CA ILE A 221 -7.02 -5.53 -23.89
C ILE A 221 -5.70 -5.00 -23.34
N VAL A 222 -4.58 -5.70 -23.56
CA VAL A 222 -3.25 -5.24 -23.14
C VAL A 222 -2.88 -3.93 -23.82
N LYS A 223 -3.12 -3.81 -25.13
CA LYS A 223 -2.87 -2.56 -25.86
C LYS A 223 -3.71 -1.41 -25.27
N HIS A 224 -4.99 -1.67 -24.98
CA HIS A 224 -5.89 -0.67 -24.41
C HIS A 224 -5.44 -0.23 -23.01
N LEU A 225 -5.08 -1.18 -22.15
CA LEU A 225 -4.53 -0.94 -20.81
C LEU A 225 -3.33 0.02 -20.88
N LYS A 226 -2.32 -0.37 -21.66
CA LYS A 226 -1.07 0.40 -21.75
C LYS A 226 -1.30 1.80 -22.30
N MET A 227 -2.12 1.94 -23.33
CA MET A 227 -2.42 3.25 -23.93
C MET A 227 -3.21 4.16 -23.00
N THR A 228 -4.19 3.61 -22.28
CA THR A 228 -4.97 4.34 -21.27
C THR A 228 -4.05 4.87 -20.18
N LEU A 229 -3.15 4.02 -19.66
CA LEU A 229 -2.24 4.38 -18.58
C LEU A 229 -1.13 5.32 -19.03
N ASN A 230 -0.60 5.19 -20.24
CA ASN A 230 0.32 6.17 -20.82
C ASN A 230 -0.32 7.56 -20.90
N LEU A 231 -1.57 7.64 -21.37
CA LEU A 231 -2.29 8.90 -21.47
C LEU A 231 -2.58 9.50 -20.09
N LEU A 232 -2.97 8.66 -19.12
CA LEU A 232 -3.16 9.07 -17.73
C LEU A 232 -1.87 9.66 -17.15
N VAL A 233 -0.75 8.93 -17.22
CA VAL A 233 0.54 9.39 -16.70
C VAL A 233 0.98 10.68 -17.38
N TYR A 234 0.84 10.79 -18.71
CA TYR A 234 1.11 12.05 -19.39
C TYR A 234 0.25 13.20 -18.84
N ASN A 235 -1.06 13.01 -18.67
CA ASN A 235 -1.95 14.05 -18.16
C ASN A 235 -1.61 14.51 -16.74
N LEU A 236 -1.07 13.62 -15.90
CA LEU A 236 -0.64 13.96 -14.54
C LEU A 236 0.69 14.72 -14.54
N PHE A 237 1.67 14.27 -15.34
CA PHE A 237 3.03 14.78 -15.28
C PHE A 237 3.32 15.97 -16.20
N LYS A 238 2.47 16.23 -17.20
CA LYS A 238 2.60 17.38 -18.12
C LYS A 238 2.55 18.75 -17.43
N HIS A 239 2.14 18.86 -16.17
CA HIS A 239 2.21 20.14 -15.45
C HIS A 239 3.46 20.26 -14.57
N ALA A 240 4.10 19.12 -14.25
CA ALA A 240 5.26 19.08 -13.37
C ALA A 240 6.58 19.16 -14.14
N GLN A 241 6.60 18.80 -15.43
CA GLN A 241 7.75 18.99 -16.31
C GLN A 241 7.64 20.34 -17.03
N ASN A 242 8.78 20.98 -17.32
CA ASN A 242 8.86 21.91 -18.45
C ASN A 242 8.70 21.09 -19.73
N VAL A 243 7.46 20.69 -20.05
CA VAL A 243 7.10 19.77 -21.15
C VAL A 243 7.59 20.26 -22.51
N ASP A 244 7.86 21.56 -22.62
CA ASP A 244 8.38 22.20 -23.83
C ASP A 244 9.88 21.94 -24.06
N ALA A 245 10.61 21.39 -23.08
CA ALA A 245 12.06 21.18 -23.18
C ALA A 245 12.45 19.71 -23.43
N GLU A 246 11.82 18.74 -22.75
CA GLU A 246 12.18 17.32 -22.85
C GLU A 246 10.92 16.43 -22.77
N PRO A 247 10.87 15.31 -23.53
CA PRO A 247 9.75 14.38 -23.49
C PRO A 247 9.66 13.62 -22.16
N LEU A 248 8.44 13.38 -21.69
CA LEU A 248 8.16 12.48 -20.57
C LEU A 248 8.53 11.05 -20.98
N LYS A 249 9.40 10.39 -20.22
CA LYS A 249 9.78 9.00 -20.50
C LYS A 249 9.06 8.06 -19.56
N VAL A 250 8.39 7.07 -20.12
CA VAL A 250 7.74 5.99 -19.38
C VAL A 250 8.27 4.65 -19.86
N ARG A 251 8.33 3.64 -18.98
CA ARG A 251 8.68 2.28 -19.37
C ARG A 251 7.75 1.24 -18.77
N TRP A 252 7.51 0.19 -19.55
CA TRP A 252 6.73 -0.98 -19.13
C TRP A 252 7.67 -2.14 -18.84
N ILE A 253 7.49 -2.78 -17.70
CA ILE A 253 8.21 -3.99 -17.29
C ILE A 253 7.22 -5.10 -16.94
N GLU A 254 7.65 -6.34 -17.10
CA GLU A 254 6.84 -7.49 -16.68
C GLU A 254 6.84 -7.60 -15.16
N ALA A 255 5.68 -7.92 -14.61
CA ALA A 255 5.47 -8.13 -13.19
C ALA A 255 4.63 -9.39 -12.98
N TYR A 256 4.38 -9.73 -11.71
CA TYR A 256 3.49 -10.82 -11.33
C TYR A 256 2.58 -10.39 -10.19
N PHE A 257 1.27 -10.53 -10.40
CA PHE A 257 0.26 -10.40 -9.35
C PHE A 257 -0.67 -11.62 -9.42
N PRO A 258 -1.03 -12.26 -8.29
CA PRO A 258 -1.93 -13.42 -8.30
C PRO A 258 -3.27 -13.20 -9.03
N TRP A 259 -3.80 -11.97 -9.06
CA TRP A 259 -5.11 -11.63 -9.65
C TRP A 259 -5.06 -11.01 -11.04
N THR A 260 -3.88 -10.86 -11.67
CA THR A 260 -3.76 -10.45 -13.07
C THR A 260 -2.74 -11.29 -13.86
N GLY A 261 -2.98 -11.50 -15.15
CA GLY A 261 -2.13 -12.27 -16.04
C GLY A 261 -2.51 -12.07 -17.52
N PRO A 262 -1.64 -11.48 -18.36
CA PRO A 262 -0.31 -10.98 -18.04
C PRO A 262 -0.33 -9.73 -17.16
N SER A 263 0.76 -9.54 -16.41
CA SER A 263 0.94 -8.49 -15.41
C SER A 263 2.12 -7.57 -15.74
N TYR A 264 1.98 -6.29 -15.45
CA TYR A 264 2.94 -5.26 -15.78
C TYR A 264 3.03 -4.19 -14.69
N GLU A 265 4.20 -3.57 -14.59
CA GLU A 265 4.39 -2.31 -13.88
C GLU A 265 4.70 -1.20 -14.89
N LEU A 266 4.27 0.02 -14.56
CA LEU A 266 4.58 1.23 -15.31
C LEU A 266 5.45 2.13 -14.46
N GLU A 267 6.60 2.51 -15.02
CA GLU A 267 7.52 3.44 -14.38
C GLU A 267 7.67 4.72 -15.18
N VAL A 268 7.93 5.82 -14.49
CA VAL A 268 8.25 7.13 -15.09
C VAL A 268 9.68 7.51 -14.76
N LEU A 269 10.41 8.07 -15.73
CA LEU A 269 11.72 8.65 -15.46
C LEU A 269 11.54 10.03 -14.82
N TRP A 270 11.96 10.16 -13.57
CA TRP A 270 11.91 11.41 -12.82
C TRP A 270 13.26 11.70 -12.18
N GLU A 271 13.81 12.90 -12.42
CA GLU A 271 15.11 13.32 -11.85
C GLU A 271 16.25 12.31 -12.03
N GLY A 272 16.28 11.66 -13.21
CA GLY A 272 17.30 10.68 -13.58
C GLY A 272 17.12 9.29 -12.96
N LYS A 273 16.01 9.04 -12.24
CA LYS A 273 15.67 7.74 -11.66
C LYS A 273 14.34 7.24 -12.23
N TRP A 274 14.25 5.93 -12.43
CA TRP A 274 12.97 5.30 -12.75
C TRP A 274 12.16 5.12 -11.48
N LEU A 275 10.90 5.53 -11.52
CA LEU A 275 9.96 5.45 -10.41
C LEU A 275 8.73 4.64 -10.84
N GLU A 276 8.55 3.48 -10.23
CA GLU A 276 7.36 2.66 -10.37
C GLU A 276 6.13 3.40 -9.82
N LEU A 277 5.09 3.55 -10.64
CA LEU A 277 3.88 4.29 -10.27
C LEU A 277 2.69 3.38 -9.93
N LEU A 278 2.59 2.24 -10.63
CA LEU A 278 1.45 1.35 -10.56
C LEU A 278 1.81 -0.07 -11.02
N GLY A 279 1.03 -1.03 -10.52
CA GLY A 279 0.91 -2.39 -11.03
C GLY A 279 -0.42 -2.56 -11.76
N CYS A 280 -0.45 -3.41 -12.77
CA CYS A 280 -1.64 -3.65 -13.59
C CYS A 280 -1.57 -4.96 -14.36
N GLY A 281 -2.66 -5.32 -15.02
CA GLY A 281 -2.65 -6.45 -15.96
C GLY A 281 -4.03 -6.81 -16.45
N VAL A 282 -4.10 -7.87 -17.26
CA VAL A 282 -5.37 -8.49 -17.64
C VAL A 282 -5.91 -9.23 -16.42
N MET A 283 -7.15 -8.96 -16.01
CA MET A 283 -7.74 -9.59 -14.82
C MET A 283 -7.82 -11.10 -14.97
N GLN A 284 -7.59 -11.85 -13.88
CA GLN A 284 -7.86 -13.28 -13.86
C GLN A 284 -9.34 -13.54 -14.13
N GLN A 285 -9.64 -14.44 -15.08
CA GLN A 285 -11.01 -14.76 -15.48
C GLN A 285 -11.84 -15.24 -14.30
N ARG A 286 -11.21 -15.96 -13.37
CA ARG A 286 -11.87 -16.47 -12.16
C ARG A 286 -12.37 -15.36 -11.24
N THR A 287 -11.70 -14.21 -11.19
CA THR A 287 -12.17 -13.04 -10.42
C THR A 287 -13.50 -12.55 -10.99
N LEU A 288 -13.61 -12.45 -12.32
CA LEU A 288 -14.84 -12.07 -13.01
C LEU A 288 -15.93 -13.14 -12.86
N GLU A 289 -15.59 -14.43 -12.93
CA GLU A 289 -16.53 -15.54 -12.68
C GLU A 289 -17.13 -15.48 -11.27
N ARG A 290 -16.30 -15.26 -10.24
CA ARG A 290 -16.76 -15.08 -8.85
C ARG A 290 -17.70 -13.88 -8.70
N ALA A 291 -17.54 -12.87 -9.53
CA ALA A 291 -18.41 -11.70 -9.58
C ALA A 291 -19.69 -11.90 -10.41
N GLY A 292 -19.88 -13.07 -11.04
CA GLY A 292 -21.00 -13.34 -11.95
C GLY A 292 -20.82 -12.73 -13.36
N MET A 293 -19.60 -12.27 -13.68
CA MET A 293 -19.22 -11.61 -14.93
C MET A 293 -18.25 -12.45 -15.78
N GLY A 294 -18.26 -13.77 -15.64
CA GLY A 294 -17.36 -14.67 -16.37
C GLY A 294 -17.52 -14.67 -17.90
N HIS A 295 -18.52 -13.98 -18.45
CA HIS A 295 -18.70 -13.73 -19.87
C HIS A 295 -17.97 -12.47 -20.37
N LYS A 296 -17.25 -11.78 -19.47
CA LYS A 296 -16.46 -10.59 -19.76
C LYS A 296 -14.97 -10.86 -19.57
N SER A 297 -14.15 -10.06 -20.21
CA SER A 297 -12.71 -9.99 -20.00
C SER A 297 -12.26 -8.53 -19.95
N GLY A 298 -11.13 -8.25 -19.32
CA GLY A 298 -10.69 -6.87 -19.14
C GLY A 298 -9.38 -6.73 -18.39
N TRP A 299 -9.06 -5.49 -18.04
CA TRP A 299 -7.86 -5.14 -17.29
C TRP A 299 -8.19 -4.42 -16.01
N ALA A 300 -7.25 -4.47 -15.06
CA ALA A 300 -7.25 -3.67 -13.84
C ALA A 300 -5.86 -3.04 -13.61
N PHE A 301 -5.82 -1.95 -12.86
CA PHE A 301 -4.60 -1.33 -12.32
C PHE A 301 -4.82 -0.87 -10.88
N GLY A 302 -3.73 -0.81 -10.12
CA GLY A 302 -3.66 -0.16 -8.82
C GLY A 302 -2.46 0.79 -8.78
N LEU A 303 -2.71 2.07 -8.51
CA LEU A 303 -1.66 3.09 -8.39
C LEU A 303 -1.54 3.62 -6.96
N GLY A 304 -0.33 3.95 -6.53
CA GLY A 304 -0.05 4.57 -5.23
C GLY A 304 -0.09 6.09 -5.33
N LEU A 305 -0.99 6.74 -4.59
CA LEU A 305 -1.20 8.19 -4.69
C LEU A 305 -0.06 8.99 -4.05
N GLU A 306 0.48 8.55 -2.91
CA GLU A 306 1.56 9.25 -2.20
C GLU A 306 2.81 9.34 -3.05
N ARG A 307 3.22 8.26 -3.71
CA ARG A 307 4.43 8.23 -4.53
C ARG A 307 4.34 9.25 -5.68
N ILE A 308 3.18 9.31 -6.37
CA ILE A 308 2.92 10.30 -7.42
C ILE A 308 2.86 11.71 -6.82
N ALA A 309 2.17 11.89 -5.68
CA ALA A 309 2.02 13.19 -5.05
C ALA A 309 3.37 13.74 -4.53
N MET A 310 4.24 12.91 -3.97
CA MET A 310 5.58 13.30 -3.54
C MET A 310 6.36 13.93 -4.69
N VAL A 311 6.26 13.35 -5.88
CA VAL A 311 6.90 13.88 -7.08
C VAL A 311 6.23 15.16 -7.58
N LEU A 312 4.92 15.12 -7.81
CA LEU A 312 4.19 16.23 -8.42
C LEU A 312 4.22 17.48 -7.54
N PHE A 313 4.03 17.31 -6.23
CA PHE A 313 4.03 18.39 -5.26
C PHE A 313 5.42 18.65 -4.65
N GLY A 314 6.45 17.84 -4.93
CA GLY A 314 7.80 18.04 -4.36
C GLY A 314 7.82 17.84 -2.83
N ILE A 315 7.01 16.90 -2.32
CA ILE A 315 6.90 16.60 -0.89
C ILE A 315 7.98 15.55 -0.56
N PRO A 316 8.96 15.88 0.31
CA PRO A 316 10.14 15.04 0.52
C PRO A 316 9.92 13.86 1.47
N ASP A 317 8.81 13.83 2.20
CA ASP A 317 8.54 12.86 3.25
C ASP A 317 7.05 12.57 3.35
N ILE A 318 6.67 11.29 3.31
CA ILE A 318 5.28 10.83 3.36
C ILE A 318 4.53 11.27 4.62
N ARG A 319 5.23 11.50 5.75
CA ARG A 319 4.62 11.96 7.01
C ARG A 319 3.95 13.33 6.87
N LEU A 320 4.41 14.15 5.92
CA LEU A 320 3.81 15.48 5.68
C LEU A 320 2.35 15.39 5.25
N PHE A 321 1.92 14.36 4.51
CA PHE A 321 0.51 14.16 4.17
C PHE A 321 -0.38 13.97 5.42
N TRP A 322 0.20 13.49 6.51
CA TRP A 322 -0.53 13.24 7.76
C TRP A 322 -0.45 14.42 8.73
N SER A 323 0.44 15.39 8.48
CA SER A 323 0.59 16.59 9.30
C SER A 323 -0.71 17.39 9.37
N THR A 324 -1.01 17.88 10.57
CA THR A 324 -2.09 18.84 10.81
C THR A 324 -1.57 20.28 10.89
N ASP A 325 -0.30 20.51 10.56
CA ASP A 325 0.32 21.82 10.63
C ASP A 325 -0.26 22.75 9.55
N ALA A 326 -0.75 23.92 9.98
CA ALA A 326 -1.32 24.91 9.08
C ALA A 326 -0.33 25.38 7.99
N ARG A 327 0.99 25.39 8.27
CA ARG A 327 2.03 25.78 7.31
C ARG A 327 2.17 24.79 6.17
N PHE A 328 1.82 23.52 6.36
CA PHE A 328 1.73 22.53 5.28
C PHE A 328 0.40 22.67 4.54
N LEU A 329 -0.71 22.62 5.29
CA LEU A 329 -2.06 22.58 4.72
C LEU A 329 -2.41 23.83 3.90
N SER A 330 -1.91 25.01 4.28
CA SER A 330 -2.22 26.27 3.58
C SER A 330 -1.51 26.43 2.23
N GLN A 331 -0.63 25.51 1.84
CA GLN A 331 0.12 25.61 0.58
C GLN A 331 -0.63 25.03 -0.63
N PHE A 332 -1.72 24.31 -0.40
CA PHE A 332 -2.43 23.56 -1.42
C PHE A 332 -3.85 24.06 -1.62
N GLU A 333 -4.29 24.01 -2.88
CA GLU A 333 -5.61 24.47 -3.32
C GLU A 333 -6.21 23.42 -4.24
N SER A 334 -7.52 23.18 -4.08
CA SER A 334 -8.25 22.18 -4.87
C SER A 334 -8.01 22.32 -6.38
N GLY A 335 -7.71 21.19 -7.04
CA GLY A 335 -7.52 21.13 -8.49
C GLY A 335 -6.20 21.69 -9.02
N LYS A 336 -5.29 22.14 -8.15
CA LYS A 336 -4.01 22.75 -8.55
C LYS A 336 -2.81 22.01 -7.97
N ILE A 337 -1.86 21.65 -8.83
CA ILE A 337 -0.55 21.17 -8.39
C ILE A 337 0.31 22.38 -7.99
N SER A 338 0.66 22.46 -6.71
CA SER A 338 1.56 23.46 -6.15
C SER A 338 2.80 22.77 -5.59
N LYS A 339 4.01 23.24 -5.93
CA LYS A 339 5.24 22.74 -5.31
C LYS A 339 5.28 23.16 -3.84
N PHE A 340 5.39 22.17 -2.96
CA PHE A 340 5.61 22.35 -1.54
C PHE A 340 6.89 23.16 -1.31
N VAL A 341 6.77 24.18 -0.47
CA VAL A 341 7.89 24.98 0.03
C VAL A 341 8.23 24.46 1.42
N PRO A 342 9.37 23.79 1.59
CA PRO A 342 9.81 23.31 2.90
C PRO A 342 10.01 24.49 3.86
N TYR A 343 9.52 24.35 5.08
CA TYR A 343 9.92 25.20 6.18
C TYR A 343 11.23 24.68 6.81
N SER A 344 11.80 25.44 7.74
CA SER A 344 13.13 25.16 8.32
C SER A 344 13.24 23.73 8.85
N LYS A 345 14.22 22.97 8.34
CA LYS A 345 14.52 21.63 8.83
C LYS A 345 15.12 21.70 10.23
N TYR A 346 14.57 20.93 11.15
CA TYR A 346 15.08 20.80 12.50
C TYR A 346 16.23 19.76 12.56
N PRO A 347 17.25 19.96 13.41
CA PRO A 347 18.31 18.98 13.57
C PRO A 347 17.77 17.61 14.01
N PRO A 348 18.25 16.49 13.44
CA PRO A 348 17.88 15.15 13.90
C PRO A 348 18.53 14.82 15.25
N CYS A 349 17.84 14.02 16.05
CA CYS A 349 18.38 13.36 17.23
C CYS A 349 18.56 11.87 16.93
N ILE A 350 19.80 11.42 16.76
CA ILE A 350 20.11 10.02 16.39
C ILE A 350 20.37 9.21 17.66
N LYS A 351 19.76 8.03 17.76
CA LYS A 351 19.99 7.06 18.85
C LYS A 351 20.13 5.65 18.27
N ASP A 352 21.06 4.87 18.78
CA ASP A 352 21.28 3.49 18.35
C ASP A 352 20.81 2.54 19.46
N VAL A 353 20.18 1.43 19.09
CA VAL A 353 19.77 0.36 20.02
C VAL A 353 20.33 -0.98 19.54
N SER A 354 21.10 -1.63 20.39
CA SER A 354 21.67 -2.96 20.15
C SER A 354 21.03 -4.00 21.06
N PHE A 355 20.72 -5.17 20.52
CA PHE A 355 20.14 -6.25 21.31
C PHE A 355 20.39 -7.64 20.74
N TRP A 356 20.35 -8.63 21.62
CA TRP A 356 20.38 -10.03 21.25
C TRP A 356 18.99 -10.50 20.84
N VAL A 357 18.86 -11.04 19.63
CA VAL A 357 17.62 -11.54 19.06
C VAL A 357 17.22 -12.87 19.69
N ASN A 358 15.97 -12.94 20.16
CA ASN A 358 15.30 -14.19 20.47
C ASN A 358 14.29 -14.51 19.36
N LYS A 359 14.18 -15.78 18.96
CA LYS A 359 13.25 -16.19 17.90
C LYS A 359 11.85 -16.47 18.47
N PRO A 360 10.76 -16.17 17.74
CA PRO A 360 10.74 -15.49 16.43
C PRO A 360 10.90 -13.96 16.56
N PHE A 361 11.56 -13.33 15.57
CA PHE A 361 11.72 -11.88 15.43
C PHE A 361 11.44 -11.49 13.98
N HIS A 362 10.66 -10.43 13.78
CA HIS A 362 10.41 -9.80 12.48
C HIS A 362 10.61 -8.29 12.61
N GLU A 363 11.19 -7.66 11.60
CA GLU A 363 11.54 -6.23 11.65
C GLU A 363 10.30 -5.34 11.78
N ASN A 364 9.22 -5.68 11.08
CA ASN A 364 7.94 -4.98 11.21
C ASN A 364 7.33 -4.99 12.64
N ASP A 365 7.67 -5.98 13.48
CA ASP A 365 7.28 -5.96 14.89
C ASP A 365 8.09 -4.92 15.69
N LEU A 366 9.37 -4.72 15.34
CA LEU A 366 10.19 -3.65 15.89
C LEU A 366 9.67 -2.28 15.42
N TYR A 367 9.39 -2.14 14.13
CA TYR A 367 8.87 -0.89 13.56
C TYR A 367 7.53 -0.50 14.19
N GLU A 368 6.64 -1.46 14.43
CA GLU A 368 5.37 -1.19 15.11
C GLU A 368 5.59 -0.63 16.52
N ILE A 369 6.46 -1.26 17.32
CA ILE A 369 6.79 -0.77 18.67
C ILE A 369 7.33 0.67 18.61
N ILE A 370 8.20 0.96 17.65
CA ILE A 370 8.77 2.30 17.47
C ILE A 370 7.67 3.31 17.10
N ARG A 371 6.77 2.95 16.17
CA ARG A 371 5.62 3.78 15.75
C ARG A 371 4.66 4.01 16.91
N GLU A 372 4.34 3.00 17.72
CA GLU A 372 3.48 3.15 18.89
C GLU A 372 4.08 4.08 19.95
N CYS A 373 5.39 4.01 20.17
CA CYS A 373 6.07 4.85 21.14
C CYS A 373 6.27 6.29 20.66
N SER A 374 6.53 6.49 19.36
CA SER A 374 7.10 7.74 18.86
C SER A 374 6.30 8.42 17.75
N GLN A 375 5.34 7.72 17.14
CA GLN A 375 4.49 8.23 16.05
C GLN A 375 5.32 8.93 14.96
N ASP A 376 4.90 10.11 14.51
CA ASP A 376 5.55 10.88 13.43
C ASP A 376 6.87 11.56 13.84
N LEU A 377 7.34 11.36 15.07
CA LEU A 377 8.61 11.92 15.56
C LEU A 377 9.83 11.09 15.14
N VAL A 378 9.63 9.90 14.57
CA VAL A 378 10.70 9.09 13.98
C VAL A 378 10.66 9.24 12.48
N GLU A 379 11.81 9.55 11.90
CA GLU A 379 12.00 9.71 10.47
C GLU A 379 12.46 8.44 9.77
N SER A 380 13.44 7.76 10.36
CA SER A 380 13.97 6.53 9.79
C SER A 380 14.44 5.57 10.86
N VAL A 381 14.36 4.28 10.54
CA VAL A 381 14.94 3.20 11.34
C VAL A 381 15.74 2.28 10.42
N GLU A 382 17.04 2.16 10.67
CA GLU A 382 17.96 1.42 9.80
C GLU A 382 18.72 0.36 10.59
N CYS A 383 18.78 -0.87 10.08
CA CYS A 383 19.67 -1.90 10.63
C CYS A 383 21.12 -1.57 10.23
N ILE A 384 21.95 -1.16 11.19
CA ILE A 384 23.34 -0.73 10.95
C ILE A 384 24.38 -1.80 11.31
N ASP A 385 24.00 -2.81 12.09
CA ASP A 385 24.88 -3.96 12.40
C ASP A 385 24.06 -5.24 12.55
N ASN A 386 24.59 -6.33 12.01
CA ASN A 386 23.99 -7.67 12.08
C ASN A 386 25.11 -8.68 12.33
N PHE A 387 25.18 -9.19 13.57
CA PHE A 387 26.32 -9.94 14.07
C PHE A 387 25.90 -11.25 14.74
N VAL A 388 26.55 -12.36 14.40
CA VAL A 388 26.39 -13.64 15.11
C VAL A 388 27.62 -13.91 15.95
N HIS A 389 27.44 -14.04 17.26
CA HIS A 389 28.53 -14.27 18.19
C HIS A 389 29.12 -15.67 18.00
N PRO A 390 30.43 -15.83 17.71
CA PRO A 390 31.00 -17.08 17.24
C PRO A 390 30.94 -18.23 18.27
N LYS A 391 31.02 -17.93 19.57
CA LYS A 391 30.98 -18.96 20.62
C LYS A 391 29.57 -19.32 21.08
N SER A 392 28.78 -18.32 21.46
CA SER A 392 27.41 -18.52 21.96
C SER A 392 26.38 -18.73 20.84
N GLN A 393 26.74 -18.48 19.57
CA GLN A 393 25.83 -18.49 18.41
C GLN A 393 24.61 -17.56 18.58
N ARG A 394 24.69 -16.59 19.52
CA ARG A 394 23.66 -15.59 19.71
C ARG A 394 23.72 -14.58 18.57
N HIS A 395 22.56 -14.22 18.04
CA HIS A 395 22.41 -13.20 17.01
C HIS A 395 22.16 -11.84 17.66
N SER A 396 22.89 -10.81 17.24
CA SER A 396 22.78 -9.42 17.69
C SER A 396 22.40 -8.56 16.49
N LEU A 397 21.47 -7.64 16.70
CA LEU A 397 21.14 -6.58 15.74
C LEU A 397 21.40 -5.22 16.40
N CYS A 398 21.79 -4.24 15.59
CA CYS A 398 21.83 -2.83 15.98
C CYS A 398 20.99 -2.01 14.99
N TYR A 399 20.03 -1.27 15.51
CA TYR A 399 19.23 -0.33 14.73
C TYR A 399 19.55 1.10 15.12
N ARG A 400 19.68 1.96 14.11
CA ARG A 400 19.73 3.40 14.25
C ARG A 400 18.34 3.97 14.10
N ILE A 401 17.90 4.75 15.08
CA ILE A 401 16.62 5.46 15.07
C ILE A 401 16.92 6.95 14.95
N ASN A 402 16.40 7.55 13.89
CA ASN A 402 16.52 8.98 13.61
C ASN A 402 15.25 9.70 14.07
N TYR A 403 15.31 10.38 15.21
CA TYR A 403 14.20 11.18 15.72
C TYR A 403 14.25 12.59 15.11
N ARG A 404 13.25 12.91 14.29
CA ARG A 404 13.07 14.23 13.69
C ARG A 404 11.59 14.43 13.37
N SER A 405 10.99 15.42 14.03
CA SER A 405 9.65 15.88 13.66
C SER A 405 9.72 16.69 12.37
N MET A 406 8.70 16.51 11.52
CA MET A 406 8.51 17.38 10.37
C MET A 406 8.03 18.77 10.77
N ASP A 407 7.39 18.94 11.93
CA ASP A 407 6.65 20.16 12.28
C ASP A 407 7.31 21.00 13.38
N LYS A 408 8.07 20.39 14.30
CA LYS A 408 8.67 21.13 15.41
C LYS A 408 10.12 20.73 15.67
N ASN A 409 10.83 21.59 16.38
CA ASN A 409 12.11 21.20 16.93
C ASN A 409 11.90 20.14 18.02
N LEU A 410 12.63 19.03 17.92
CA LEU A 410 12.64 17.98 18.93
C LEU A 410 13.88 18.15 19.80
N THR A 411 13.71 18.29 21.10
CA THR A 411 14.84 18.39 22.03
C THR A 411 15.52 17.04 22.24
N ASN A 412 16.80 17.06 22.62
CA ASN A 412 17.51 15.83 23.00
C ASN A 412 16.86 15.12 24.20
N GLU A 413 16.26 15.88 25.13
CA GLU A 413 15.56 15.34 26.29
C GLU A 413 14.30 14.57 25.85
N GLU A 414 13.42 15.19 25.05
CA GLU A 414 12.24 14.50 24.48
C GLU A 414 12.65 13.25 23.68
N ALA A 415 13.70 13.34 22.86
CA ALA A 415 14.18 12.19 22.09
C ALA A 415 14.73 11.07 22.98
N ASN A 416 15.37 11.39 24.11
CA ASN A 416 15.84 10.39 25.07
C ASN A 416 14.67 9.67 25.75
N ASP A 417 13.62 10.40 26.13
CA ASP A 417 12.43 9.82 26.78
C ASP A 417 11.69 8.87 25.84
N LEU A 418 11.51 9.27 24.57
CA LEU A 418 10.95 8.40 23.53
C LEU A 418 11.80 7.14 23.35
N HIS A 419 13.12 7.31 23.26
CA HIS A 419 14.03 6.17 23.07
C HIS A 419 14.07 5.24 24.28
N ALA A 420 13.95 5.76 25.50
CA ALA A 420 13.82 4.94 26.70
C ALA A 420 12.52 4.10 26.67
N SER A 421 11.40 4.70 26.26
CA SER A 421 10.13 4.00 26.07
C SER A 421 10.23 2.90 25.00
N VAL A 422 10.88 3.19 23.87
CA VAL A 422 11.17 2.21 22.82
C VAL A 422 11.97 1.03 23.38
N ILE A 423 13.09 1.28 24.07
CA ILE A 423 13.92 0.22 24.66
C ILE A 423 13.11 -0.63 25.65
N GLU A 424 12.28 -0.02 26.50
CA GLU A 424 11.45 -0.75 27.46
C GLU A 424 10.44 -1.67 26.77
N ASN A 425 9.78 -1.19 25.71
CA ASN A 425 8.79 -1.97 24.98
C ASN A 425 9.41 -3.09 24.14
N ILE A 426 10.56 -2.85 23.49
CA ILE A 426 11.28 -3.91 22.77
C ILE A 426 11.70 -5.02 23.74
N LYS A 427 12.22 -4.67 24.93
CA LYS A 427 12.54 -5.66 26.00
C LYS A 427 11.33 -6.51 26.38
N LYS A 428 10.16 -5.88 26.58
CA LYS A 428 8.92 -6.58 26.96
C LYS A 428 8.40 -7.48 25.84
N ALA A 429 8.37 -6.97 24.60
CA ALA A 429 7.76 -7.66 23.46
C ALA A 429 8.58 -8.88 23.01
N PHE A 430 9.89 -8.72 22.87
CA PHE A 430 10.76 -9.78 22.33
C PHE A 430 11.50 -10.58 23.42
N ASN A 431 11.31 -10.23 24.70
CA ASN A 431 12.07 -10.81 25.82
C ASN A 431 13.59 -10.74 25.57
N ILE A 432 14.06 -9.63 24.99
CA ILE A 432 15.45 -9.46 24.55
C ILE A 432 16.33 -8.86 25.64
N GLU A 433 17.63 -9.16 25.54
CA GLU A 433 18.68 -8.54 26.34
C GLU A 433 19.35 -7.43 25.51
N ILE A 434 19.28 -6.19 25.99
CA ILE A 434 19.98 -5.05 25.39
C ILE A 434 21.50 -5.22 25.58
N ARG A 435 22.27 -4.89 24.55
CA ARG A 435 23.72 -5.04 24.49
C ARG A 435 24.42 -3.69 24.57
#